data_AF-A0AAJ5E730-F1
#
_entry.id   AF-A0AAJ5E730-F1
#
_cell.length_a   1.000
_cell.length_b   1.000
_cell.length_c   1.000
_cell.angle_alpha   90.00
_cell.angle_beta   90.00
_cell.angle_gamma   90.00
#
_symmetry.space_group_name_H-M   'P 1'
#
loop_
_entity.id
_entity.type
_entity.pdbx_description
1 polymer ?
#
loop_
_entity_poly.entity_id
_entity_poly.type
_entity_poly.pdbx_seq_one_letter_code
_entity_poly.pdbx_strand_id
1 'polypeptide(L)'
;MVTLDEISQLFYGAGEETPGWHGTQDDLIFFAETVFPGKAFCVVRQWILIDLIVTSDEVEKLKGLGLLPATLYAHEVVQDSKGRFQPSMWVRSNFGVSFLYGCLFETKNTVYLLWGPGQRKEATVGAAFSMSVG
;
A
#
# COMPACT_ATOMS: atom_id res chain seq x y z
N MET A 1 3.74 -21.99 -8.30
CA MET A 1 5.04 -21.30 -8.46
C MET A 1 4.72 -19.98 -9.11
N VAL A 2 5.17 -18.85 -8.54
CA VAL A 2 4.93 -17.53 -9.12
C VAL A 2 5.81 -17.37 -10.35
N THR A 3 5.25 -16.92 -11.46
CA THR A 3 5.96 -16.71 -12.72
C THR A 3 6.44 -15.26 -12.86
N LEU A 4 7.48 -15.05 -13.68
CA LEU A 4 7.94 -13.70 -14.02
C LEU A 4 6.86 -12.88 -14.75
N ASP A 5 5.98 -13.53 -15.51
CA ASP A 5 4.87 -12.87 -16.18
C ASP A 5 3.87 -12.31 -15.16
N GLU A 6 3.45 -13.12 -14.17
CA GLU A 6 2.55 -12.67 -13.10
C GLU A 6 3.13 -11.49 -12.31
N ILE A 7 4.44 -11.52 -12.02
CA ILE A 7 5.15 -10.42 -11.35
C ILE A 7 5.17 -9.17 -12.24
N SER A 8 5.47 -9.35 -13.54
CA SER A 8 5.51 -8.26 -14.50
C SER A 8 4.15 -7.60 -14.66
N GLN A 9 3.07 -8.38 -14.79
CA GLN A 9 1.70 -7.85 -14.88
C GLN A 9 1.31 -7.08 -13.61
N LEU A 10 1.69 -7.60 -12.43
CA LEU A 10 1.41 -6.93 -11.16
C LEU A 10 2.08 -5.55 -11.07
N PHE A 11 3.35 -5.42 -11.41
CA PHE A 11 4.08 -4.16 -11.21
C PHE A 11 4.07 -3.23 -12.43
N TYR A 12 3.95 -3.76 -13.64
CA TYR A 12 4.06 -2.99 -14.88
C TYR A 12 2.86 -3.13 -15.82
N GLY A 13 1.99 -4.12 -15.59
CA GLY A 13 0.74 -4.27 -16.35
C GLY A 13 -0.25 -3.14 -16.10
N ALA A 14 -1.29 -3.07 -16.92
CA ALA A 14 -2.41 -2.16 -16.66
C ALA A 14 -3.16 -2.59 -15.39
N GLY A 15 -3.59 -1.64 -14.58
CA GLY A 15 -4.48 -1.85 -13.43
C GLY A 15 -5.65 -0.88 -13.48
N GLU A 16 -6.62 -1.05 -12.59
CA GLU A 16 -7.72 -0.09 -12.45
C GLU A 16 -7.15 1.22 -11.89
N GLU A 17 -7.30 2.33 -12.63
CA GLU A 17 -6.89 3.65 -12.13
C GLU A 17 -7.67 3.99 -10.87
N THR A 18 -6.94 4.24 -9.78
CA THR A 18 -7.55 4.54 -8.49
C THR A 18 -7.15 5.96 -8.08
N PRO A 19 -8.13 6.83 -7.77
CA PRO A 19 -7.83 8.18 -7.31
C PRO A 19 -7.15 8.11 -5.93
N GLY A 20 -6.10 8.91 -5.75
CA GLY A 20 -5.51 9.18 -4.44
C GLY A 20 -5.76 10.62 -3.99
N TRP A 21 -4.88 11.15 -3.17
CA TRP A 21 -4.94 12.55 -2.74
C TRP A 21 -4.48 13.49 -3.85
N HIS A 22 -5.28 14.50 -4.17
CA HIS A 22 -4.99 15.47 -5.23
C HIS A 22 -4.55 16.86 -4.71
N GLY A 23 -4.60 17.08 -3.38
CA GLY A 23 -4.15 18.32 -2.75
C GLY A 23 -2.64 18.37 -2.51
N THR A 24 -2.23 19.26 -1.62
CA THR A 24 -0.82 19.39 -1.23
C THR A 24 -0.39 18.24 -0.32
N GLN A 25 0.92 17.99 -0.25
CA GLN A 25 1.50 17.03 0.68
C GLN A 25 1.24 17.41 2.13
N ASP A 26 1.35 18.71 2.47
CA ASP A 26 1.16 19.17 3.85
C ASP A 26 -0.28 18.94 4.33
N ASP A 27 -1.28 19.19 3.46
CA ASP A 27 -2.68 18.89 3.78
C ASP A 27 -2.90 17.40 4.00
N LEU A 28 -2.25 16.55 3.20
CA LEU A 28 -2.35 15.09 3.34
C LEU A 28 -1.73 14.61 4.65
N ILE A 29 -0.58 15.16 5.04
CA ILE A 29 0.09 14.85 6.31
C ILE A 29 -0.79 15.33 7.47
N PHE A 30 -1.32 16.55 7.41
CA PHE A 30 -2.22 17.09 8.43
C PHE A 30 -3.48 16.25 8.57
N PHE A 31 -4.07 15.82 7.46
CA PHE A 31 -5.23 14.94 7.45
C PHE A 31 -4.91 13.59 8.08
N ALA A 32 -3.77 12.98 7.74
CA ALA A 32 -3.33 11.73 8.34
C ALA A 32 -3.11 11.84 9.85
N GLU A 33 -2.51 12.92 10.33
CA GLU A 33 -2.32 13.17 11.76
C GLU A 33 -3.66 13.36 12.49
N THR A 34 -4.67 13.93 11.82
CA THR A 34 -6.03 14.06 12.37
C THR A 34 -6.72 12.71 12.53
N VAL A 35 -6.56 11.81 11.54
CA VAL A 35 -7.19 10.48 11.54
C VAL A 35 -6.43 9.49 12.42
N PHE A 36 -5.10 9.56 12.44
CA PHE A 36 -4.21 8.65 13.16
C PHE A 36 -3.16 9.39 14.02
N PRO A 37 -3.58 10.09 15.09
CA PRO A 37 -2.68 10.92 15.89
C PRO A 37 -1.45 10.16 16.41
N GLY A 38 -0.26 10.71 16.17
CA GLY A 38 1.03 10.17 16.61
C GLY A 38 1.49 8.89 15.89
N LYS A 39 0.74 8.38 14.92
CA LYS A 39 1.14 7.19 14.15
C LYS A 39 2.17 7.58 13.09
N ALA A 40 3.14 6.71 12.83
CA ALA A 40 4.11 6.96 11.76
C ALA A 40 3.39 6.98 10.41
N PHE A 41 3.78 7.91 9.54
CA PHE A 41 3.32 7.98 8.16
C PHE A 41 4.46 7.80 7.15
N CYS A 42 4.08 7.40 5.94
CA CYS A 42 4.93 7.37 4.75
C CYS A 42 4.15 7.91 3.55
N VAL A 43 4.53 9.08 3.04
CA VAL A 43 3.96 9.67 1.83
C VAL A 43 4.55 8.95 0.62
N VAL A 44 3.69 8.45 -0.26
CA VAL A 44 4.09 7.67 -1.43
C VAL A 44 3.39 8.16 -2.70
N ARG A 45 4.03 7.94 -3.84
CA ARG A 45 3.52 8.19 -5.19
C ARG A 45 3.65 6.92 -6.03
N GLN A 46 2.95 6.91 -7.16
CA GLN A 46 2.98 5.78 -8.10
C GLN A 46 2.71 4.47 -7.37
N TRP A 47 1.59 4.46 -6.63
CA TRP A 47 1.23 3.40 -5.72
C TRP A 47 0.30 2.39 -6.40
N ILE A 48 0.36 1.15 -5.93
CA ILE A 48 -0.47 0.03 -6.34
C ILE A 48 -1.08 -0.57 -5.08
N LEU A 49 -2.40 -0.46 -4.93
CA LEU A 49 -3.15 -1.22 -3.96
C LEU A 49 -3.36 -2.63 -4.51
N ILE A 50 -2.86 -3.63 -3.80
CA ILE A 50 -2.87 -5.01 -4.24
C ILE A 50 -3.87 -5.78 -3.37
N ASP A 51 -5.01 -6.12 -3.93
CA ASP A 51 -5.95 -7.07 -3.32
C ASP A 51 -5.41 -8.48 -3.48
N LEU A 52 -5.39 -9.22 -2.38
CA LEU A 52 -4.82 -10.55 -2.34
C LEU A 52 -5.89 -11.58 -2.68
N ILE A 53 -5.61 -12.38 -3.71
CA ILE A 53 -6.41 -13.53 -4.08
C ILE A 53 -6.15 -14.61 -3.02
N VAL A 54 -7.09 -14.75 -2.09
CA VAL A 54 -7.05 -15.71 -0.97
C VAL A 54 -8.40 -16.43 -0.86
N THR A 55 -8.39 -17.60 -0.21
CA THR A 55 -9.61 -18.38 0.05
C THR A 55 -10.49 -17.72 1.10
N SER A 56 -11.78 -18.07 1.15
CA SER A 56 -12.71 -17.56 2.17
C SER A 56 -12.22 -17.78 3.60
N ASP A 57 -11.65 -18.95 3.89
CA ASP A 57 -11.09 -19.29 5.21
C ASP A 57 -9.91 -18.36 5.58
N GLU A 58 -9.08 -17.99 4.59
CA GLU A 58 -7.97 -17.06 4.79
C GLU A 58 -8.45 -15.63 4.98
N VAL A 59 -9.50 -15.21 4.26
CA VAL A 59 -10.18 -13.93 4.50
C VAL A 59 -10.71 -13.86 5.93
N GLU A 60 -11.37 -14.91 6.41
CA GLU A 60 -11.89 -14.96 7.77
C GLU A 60 -10.78 -14.92 8.82
N LYS A 61 -9.67 -15.63 8.60
CA LYS A 61 -8.49 -15.57 9.46
C LYS A 61 -7.90 -14.16 9.52
N LEU A 62 -7.72 -13.51 8.37
CA LEU A 62 -7.21 -12.14 8.30
C LEU A 62 -8.14 -11.16 9.01
N LYS A 63 -9.45 -11.26 8.78
CA LYS A 63 -10.46 -10.45 9.48
C LYS A 63 -10.43 -10.68 11.00
N GLY A 64 -10.29 -11.93 11.45
CA GLY A 64 -10.14 -12.27 12.86
C GLY A 64 -8.90 -11.66 13.51
N LEU A 65 -7.87 -11.35 12.72
CA LEU A 65 -6.66 -10.63 13.13
C LEU A 65 -6.76 -9.10 12.95
N GLY A 66 -7.89 -8.59 12.46
CA GLY A 66 -8.07 -7.17 12.14
C GLY A 66 -7.25 -6.72 10.91
N LEU A 67 -6.97 -7.64 9.99
CA LEU A 67 -6.21 -7.39 8.77
C LEU A 67 -7.10 -7.45 7.52
N LEU A 68 -6.73 -6.65 6.53
CA LEU A 68 -7.25 -6.71 5.19
C LEU A 68 -6.47 -7.74 4.36
N PRO A 69 -7.13 -8.48 3.45
CA PRO A 69 -6.46 -9.24 2.41
C PRO A 69 -5.92 -8.29 1.32
N ALA A 70 -5.13 -7.29 1.72
CA ALA A 70 -4.55 -6.31 0.82
C ALA A 70 -3.19 -5.87 1.31
N THR A 71 -2.31 -5.52 0.38
CA THR A 71 -1.02 -4.88 0.65
C THR A 71 -0.84 -3.69 -0.29
N LEU A 72 0.13 -2.83 0.02
CA LEU A 72 0.46 -1.67 -0.79
C LEU A 72 1.88 -1.79 -1.32
N TYR A 73 2.04 -1.51 -2.60
CA TYR A 73 3.33 -1.25 -3.21
C TYR A 73 3.39 0.20 -3.67
N ALA A 74 4.54 0.84 -3.59
CA ALA A 74 4.76 2.15 -4.19
C ALA A 74 6.14 2.21 -4.83
N HIS A 75 6.20 2.72 -6.06
CA HIS A 75 7.47 2.94 -6.76
C HIS A 75 8.28 4.08 -6.13
N GLU A 76 7.62 4.99 -5.42
CA GLU A 76 8.26 6.19 -4.90
C GLU A 76 7.79 6.53 -3.48
N VAL A 77 8.73 6.53 -2.54
CA VAL A 77 8.60 7.20 -1.25
C VAL A 77 8.97 8.66 -1.42
N VAL A 78 8.07 9.55 -1.00
CA VAL A 78 8.31 11.00 -0.98
C VAL A 78 8.86 11.41 0.38
N GLN A 79 8.24 10.92 1.47
CA GLN A 79 8.66 11.25 2.83
C GLN A 79 8.25 10.13 3.80
N ASP A 80 9.19 9.63 4.58
CA ASP A 80 8.92 8.73 5.72
C ASP A 80 9.17 9.45 7.04
N SER A 81 8.14 9.53 7.89
CA SER A 81 8.21 10.20 9.20
C SER A 81 9.24 9.60 10.17
N LYS A 82 9.68 8.36 9.93
CA LYS A 82 10.68 7.66 10.74
C LYS A 82 12.04 7.57 10.07
N GLY A 83 12.22 8.14 8.87
CA GLY A 83 13.48 8.10 8.12
C GLY A 83 13.94 6.69 7.75
N ARG A 84 13.02 5.72 7.64
CA ARG A 84 13.34 4.33 7.31
C ARG A 84 13.67 4.14 5.83
N PHE A 85 13.10 4.99 4.99
CA PHE A 85 13.27 5.00 3.54
C PHE A 85 13.75 6.36 3.09
N GLN A 86 14.69 6.39 2.15
CA GLN A 86 15.11 7.63 1.52
C GLN A 86 14.10 8.02 0.42
N PRO A 87 13.99 9.31 0.08
CA PRO A 87 13.20 9.74 -1.07
C PRO A 87 13.56 8.98 -2.35
N SER A 88 12.55 8.72 -3.18
CA SER A 88 12.65 7.96 -4.44
C SER A 88 12.98 6.46 -4.30
N MET A 89 13.06 5.92 -3.08
CA MET A 89 13.04 4.46 -2.88
C MET A 89 11.65 3.90 -3.10
N TRP A 90 11.56 2.65 -3.52
CA TRP A 90 10.30 1.91 -3.51
C TRP A 90 9.99 1.38 -2.11
N VAL A 91 8.72 1.07 -1.84
CA VAL A 91 8.31 0.40 -0.61
C VAL A 91 7.19 -0.59 -0.88
N ARG A 92 7.25 -1.73 -0.20
CA ARG A 92 6.11 -2.64 -0.07
C ARG A 92 5.72 -2.74 1.40
N SER A 93 4.45 -2.56 1.67
CA SER A 93 3.90 -2.73 3.01
C SER A 93 3.68 -4.21 3.36
N ASN A 94 3.29 -4.45 4.61
CA ASN A 94 2.69 -5.73 5.01
C ASN A 94 1.16 -5.66 4.79
N PHE A 95 0.43 -6.68 5.25
CA PHE A 95 -1.04 -6.62 5.26
C PHE A 95 -1.57 -5.32 5.86
N GLY A 96 -2.56 -4.74 5.17
CA GLY A 96 -3.32 -3.60 5.64
C GLY A 96 -4.15 -3.93 6.88
N VAL A 97 -4.46 -2.92 7.66
CA VAL A 97 -5.44 -2.94 8.76
C VAL A 97 -6.71 -2.26 8.29
N SER A 98 -6.57 -1.11 7.62
CA SER A 98 -7.69 -0.37 7.04
C SER A 98 -7.27 0.38 5.78
N PHE A 99 -8.22 0.68 4.92
CA PHE A 99 -8.04 1.59 3.79
C PHE A 99 -9.18 2.62 3.83
N LEU A 100 -8.84 3.86 4.15
CA LEU A 100 -9.80 4.92 4.45
C LEU A 100 -9.67 6.08 3.46
N TYR A 101 -10.81 6.68 3.14
CA TYR A 101 -10.90 7.91 2.34
C TYR A 101 -10.21 7.85 0.96
N GLY A 102 -9.95 6.65 0.43
CA GLY A 102 -9.25 6.46 -0.85
C GLY A 102 -7.77 6.86 -0.85
N CYS A 103 -7.21 7.33 0.26
CA CYS A 103 -5.85 7.89 0.29
C CYS A 103 -5.03 7.51 1.54
N LEU A 104 -5.62 6.84 2.53
CA LEU A 104 -4.95 6.41 3.74
C LEU A 104 -4.95 4.88 3.81
N PHE A 105 -3.81 4.25 3.55
CA PHE A 105 -3.65 2.81 3.71
C PHE A 105 -2.91 2.51 5.02
N GLU A 106 -3.64 2.05 6.01
CA GLU A 106 -3.11 1.77 7.34
C GLU A 106 -2.53 0.36 7.41
N THR A 107 -1.35 0.24 8.01
CA THR A 107 -0.82 -1.02 8.54
C THR A 107 -0.69 -0.91 10.07
N LYS A 108 -0.27 -1.99 10.74
CA LYS A 108 -0.10 -2.01 12.20
C LYS A 108 0.68 -0.80 12.73
N ASN A 109 1.81 -0.47 12.10
CA ASN A 109 2.74 0.55 12.61
C ASN A 109 2.85 1.81 11.74
N THR A 110 2.26 1.82 10.54
CA THR A 110 2.47 2.92 9.59
C THR A 110 1.24 3.14 8.74
N VAL A 111 0.90 4.41 8.50
CA VAL A 111 -0.12 4.81 7.52
C VAL A 111 0.59 5.30 6.27
N TYR A 112 0.29 4.67 5.14
CA TYR A 112 0.80 5.10 3.85
C TYR A 112 -0.17 6.11 3.26
N LEU A 113 0.37 7.28 2.90
CA LEU A 113 -0.39 8.41 2.39
C LEU A 113 -0.25 8.44 0.87
N LEU A 114 -1.34 8.13 0.18
CA LEU A 114 -1.36 7.92 -1.26
C LEU A 114 -1.49 9.26 -1.97
N TRP A 115 -0.36 9.84 -2.37
CA TRP A 115 -0.32 11.14 -3.05
C TRP A 115 -0.34 10.96 -4.56
N GLY A 116 -1.32 11.60 -5.21
CA GLY A 116 -1.58 11.44 -6.64
C GLY A 116 -2.32 10.14 -6.98
N PRO A 117 -2.62 9.92 -8.26
CA PRO A 117 -3.28 8.71 -8.73
C PRO A 117 -2.39 7.48 -8.56
N GLY A 118 -3.02 6.33 -8.44
CA GLY A 118 -2.37 5.03 -8.42
C GLY A 118 -3.20 3.98 -9.14
N GLN A 119 -2.90 2.72 -8.86
CA GLN A 119 -3.60 1.58 -9.45
C GLN A 119 -4.12 0.64 -8.37
N ARG A 120 -5.19 -0.07 -8.70
CA ARG A 120 -5.66 -1.22 -7.94
C ARG A 120 -5.57 -2.48 -8.79
N LYS A 121 -5.03 -3.54 -8.20
CA LYS A 121 -4.77 -4.82 -8.87
C LYS A 121 -5.02 -5.99 -7.94
N GLU A 122 -5.28 -7.15 -8.53
CA GLU A 122 -5.37 -8.40 -7.81
C GLU A 122 -4.10 -9.23 -8.02
N ALA A 123 -3.63 -9.90 -6.97
CA ALA A 123 -2.51 -10.82 -7.07
C ALA A 123 -2.57 -11.92 -6.03
N THR A 124 -1.90 -13.04 -6.30
CA THR A 124 -1.67 -14.05 -5.26
C THR A 124 -0.73 -13.50 -4.18
N VAL A 125 -0.83 -14.03 -2.96
CA VAL A 125 0.10 -13.70 -1.86
C VAL A 125 1.56 -13.89 -2.28
N GLY A 126 1.85 -14.98 -3.00
CA GLY A 126 3.19 -15.24 -3.51
C GLY A 126 3.70 -14.13 -4.43
N ALA A 127 2.88 -13.67 -5.37
CA ALA A 127 3.26 -12.61 -6.31
C ALA A 127 3.43 -11.26 -5.60
N ALA A 128 2.48 -10.88 -4.74
CA ALA A 128 2.54 -9.63 -3.99
C ALA A 128 3.77 -9.56 -3.06
N PHE A 129 4.17 -10.68 -2.47
CA PHE A 129 5.31 -10.76 -1.56
C PHE A 129 6.62 -11.27 -2.19
N SER A 130 6.65 -11.44 -3.52
CA SER A 130 7.79 -12.01 -4.26
C SER A 130 9.06 -11.15 -4.24
N MET A 131 8.93 -9.84 -4.08
CA MET A 131 10.08 -8.95 -3.95
C MET A 131 10.74 -9.14 -2.58
N SER A 132 11.99 -9.61 -2.54
CA SER A 132 12.82 -9.46 -1.34
C SER A 132 13.32 -8.02 -1.26
N VAL A 133 13.28 -7.43 -0.07
CA VAL A 133 14.18 -6.30 0.22
C VAL A 133 15.59 -6.86 0.12
N GLY A 134 16.40 -6.31 -0.78
CA GLY A 134 17.81 -6.62 -0.90
C GLY A 134 18.60 -6.19 0.33
#